data_AF-A0AAD7DTN4-F1
#
_entry.id   AF-A0AAD7DTN4-F1
#
_cell.length_a   1.000
_cell.length_b   1.000
_cell.length_c   1.000
_cell.angle_alpha   90.00
_cell.angle_beta   90.00
_cell.angle_gamma   90.00
#
_symmetry.space_group_name_H-M   'P 1'
#
loop_
_entity.id
_entity.type
_entity.pdbx_description
1 polymer ?
#
loop_
_entity_poly.entity_id
_entity_poly.type
_entity_poly.pdbx_seq_one_letter_code
_entity_poly.pdbx_strand_id
1 'polypeptide(L)'
;MLVAQRLEHDDHMPRATCPCLSCTEDRHIRSCSNPHSCATAVRTRLRQLLPKWDPITGENPRPAKVPDLPEDTTQFLPPKQIDRLTDGLRILTKGKDLEQAPEPLQRDDADEAVVDIYLNGRAAKGADGATWAGGGIWYGADDARNMSLQLPITTTQTANNGEVHAALVCARRTHPATPLRLHSRRCALKNAMARDLEHWEDRGWVKKADRAPLQALAAELKARTTSILFVVHSADSADSPGCAGASCLAREGSRTAASDEIGLEIPRDMQLRGVKLSSLTQAVAYAGIREQKAKISRPATQNRISQVQSAIHQTYRRLPPPAQIWKSIRHKDFTRQVKNFLWKSMHDAH
;
A
#
# COMPACT_ATOMS: atom_id res chain seq x y z
N MET A 1 24.98 -23.57 -0.92
CA MET A 1 24.69 -24.05 0.45
C MET A 1 25.29 -23.08 1.44
N LEU A 2 24.51 -22.55 2.38
CA LEU A 2 25.03 -21.63 3.39
C LEU A 2 26.03 -22.38 4.29
N VAL A 3 27.16 -21.76 4.63
CA VAL A 3 28.24 -22.38 5.43
C VAL A 3 27.72 -22.96 6.75
N ALA A 4 26.67 -22.37 7.34
CA ALA A 4 26.05 -22.83 8.59
C ALA A 4 25.21 -24.13 8.44
N GLN A 5 24.62 -24.40 7.27
CA GLN A 5 23.72 -25.55 7.06
C GLN A 5 24.46 -26.90 7.19
N ARG A 6 25.77 -26.94 6.90
CA ARG A 6 26.57 -28.17 7.04
C ARG A 6 26.63 -28.70 8.49
N LEU A 7 26.34 -27.84 9.49
CA LEU A 7 26.32 -28.24 10.89
C LEU A 7 25.15 -29.19 11.23
N GLU A 8 24.18 -29.30 10.35
CA GLU A 8 22.96 -30.12 10.49
C GLU A 8 23.03 -31.39 9.62
N HIS A 9 24.12 -31.58 8.87
CA HIS A 9 24.32 -32.76 8.03
C HIS A 9 24.79 -33.94 8.88
N ASP A 10 24.27 -35.14 8.62
CA ASP A 10 24.58 -36.35 9.40
C ASP A 10 26.07 -36.71 9.40
N ASP A 11 26.78 -36.40 8.32
CA ASP A 11 28.22 -36.71 8.15
C ASP A 11 29.15 -35.69 8.84
N HIS A 12 28.59 -34.65 9.47
CA HIS A 12 29.37 -33.58 10.08
C HIS A 12 29.70 -33.84 11.55
N MET A 13 30.98 -33.67 11.92
CA MET A 13 31.45 -33.84 13.29
C MET A 13 31.91 -32.51 13.90
N PRO A 14 31.69 -32.28 15.22
CA PRO A 14 32.04 -31.05 15.90
C PRO A 14 33.54 -30.94 16.22
N ARG A 15 34.40 -30.99 15.20
CA ARG A 15 35.87 -30.93 15.32
C ARG A 15 36.51 -30.25 14.11
N ALA A 16 37.74 -29.74 14.28
CA ALA A 16 38.48 -29.06 13.21
C ALA A 16 38.76 -29.96 12.00
N THR A 17 38.94 -31.25 12.22
CA THR A 17 39.22 -32.29 11.22
C THR A 17 37.97 -33.05 10.77
N CYS A 18 36.80 -32.40 10.78
CA CYS A 18 35.55 -33.01 10.30
C CYS A 18 35.74 -33.62 8.90
N PRO A 19 35.37 -34.90 8.67
CA PRO A 19 35.62 -35.61 7.42
C PRO A 19 34.63 -35.26 6.29
N CYS A 20 33.54 -34.55 6.58
CA CYS A 20 32.54 -34.21 5.57
C CYS A 20 33.15 -33.45 4.38
N LEU A 21 32.59 -33.64 3.18
CA LEU A 21 33.09 -33.08 1.92
C LEU A 21 33.33 -31.56 2.03
N SER A 22 32.35 -30.84 2.59
CA SER A 22 32.40 -29.37 2.69
C SER A 22 33.50 -28.87 3.63
N CYS A 23 33.82 -29.59 4.71
CA CYS A 23 34.92 -29.21 5.61
C CYS A 23 36.27 -29.59 5.00
N THR A 24 36.34 -30.71 4.28
CA THR A 24 37.54 -31.15 3.58
C THR A 24 37.91 -30.16 2.46
N GLU A 25 36.95 -29.73 1.64
CA GLU A 25 37.16 -28.68 0.64
C GLU A 25 37.65 -27.36 1.25
N ASP A 26 37.03 -26.89 2.34
CA ASP A 26 37.45 -25.64 2.98
C ASP A 26 38.87 -25.73 3.56
N ARG A 27 39.31 -26.91 4.03
CA ARG A 27 40.70 -27.11 4.48
C ARG A 27 41.68 -27.13 3.31
N HIS A 28 41.37 -27.85 2.23
CA HIS A 28 42.33 -28.07 1.13
C HIS A 28 42.34 -26.96 0.09
N ILE A 29 41.17 -26.39 -0.25
CA ILE A 29 41.03 -25.39 -1.30
C ILE A 29 41.16 -23.98 -0.73
N ARG A 30 40.53 -23.74 0.44
CA ARG A 30 40.49 -22.40 1.07
C ARG A 30 41.48 -22.23 2.21
N SER A 31 42.29 -23.24 2.50
CA SER A 31 43.31 -23.24 3.56
C SER A 31 42.75 -22.86 4.93
N CYS A 32 41.48 -23.21 5.21
CA CYS A 32 40.86 -22.93 6.50
C CYS A 32 41.36 -23.91 7.56
N SER A 33 41.86 -23.43 8.68
CA SER A 33 42.39 -24.27 9.77
C SER A 33 41.30 -24.97 10.59
N ASN A 34 40.12 -24.38 10.71
CA ASN A 34 39.00 -24.95 11.48
C ASN A 34 37.63 -24.59 10.87
N PRO A 35 37.20 -25.32 9.82
CA PRO A 35 35.92 -25.06 9.16
C PRO A 35 34.72 -25.18 10.11
N HIS A 36 34.77 -26.08 11.09
CA HIS A 36 33.71 -26.24 12.09
C HIS A 36 33.51 -24.97 12.92
N SER A 37 34.61 -24.38 13.41
CA SER A 37 34.56 -23.12 14.16
C SER A 37 34.01 -21.99 13.29
N CYS A 38 34.43 -21.90 12.02
CA CYS A 38 33.90 -20.91 11.09
C CYS A 38 32.38 -21.07 10.89
N ALA A 39 31.90 -22.28 10.62
CA ALA A 39 30.48 -22.55 10.47
C ALA A 39 29.68 -22.22 11.75
N THR A 40 30.22 -22.56 12.92
CA THR A 40 29.58 -22.27 14.21
C THR A 40 29.53 -20.77 14.49
N ALA A 41 30.59 -20.03 14.17
CA ALA A 41 30.61 -18.57 14.26
C ALA A 41 29.58 -17.92 13.32
N VAL A 42 29.46 -18.42 12.09
CA VAL A 42 28.41 -17.98 11.15
C VAL A 42 27.02 -18.26 11.73
N ARG A 43 26.73 -19.49 12.17
CA ARG A 43 25.43 -19.85 12.78
C ARG A 43 25.10 -18.97 13.98
N THR A 44 26.09 -18.67 14.83
CA THR A 44 25.91 -17.80 16.00
C THR A 44 25.51 -16.39 15.59
N ARG A 45 26.13 -15.83 14.54
CA ARG A 45 25.76 -14.51 14.00
C ARG A 45 24.40 -14.53 13.31
N LEU A 46 24.08 -15.59 12.56
CA LEU A 46 22.78 -15.72 11.89
C LEU A 46 21.63 -15.79 12.89
N ARG A 47 21.80 -16.48 14.03
CA ARG A 47 20.82 -16.50 15.13
C ARG A 47 20.57 -15.14 15.80
N GLN A 48 21.43 -14.15 15.58
CA GLN A 48 21.23 -12.79 16.06
C GLN A 48 20.40 -11.94 15.08
N LEU A 49 20.19 -12.44 13.86
CA LEU A 49 19.32 -11.81 12.89
C LEU A 49 17.87 -12.11 13.23
N LEU A 50 16.98 -11.15 13.00
CA LEU A 50 15.54 -11.42 13.05
C LEU A 50 15.17 -12.41 11.93
N PRO A 51 14.12 -13.23 12.07
CA PRO A 51 13.71 -14.23 11.08
C PRO A 51 13.65 -13.70 9.64
N LYS A 52 13.18 -12.45 9.44
CA LYS A 52 13.15 -11.76 8.13
C LYS A 52 14.50 -11.70 7.40
N TRP A 53 15.57 -11.58 8.18
CA TRP A 53 16.93 -11.38 7.71
C TRP A 53 17.74 -12.65 7.82
N ASP A 54 17.15 -13.74 8.30
CA ASP A 54 17.81 -15.03 8.35
C ASP A 54 17.84 -15.62 6.92
N PRO A 55 19.03 -15.73 6.29
CA PRO A 55 19.14 -16.34 4.98
C PRO A 55 18.82 -17.84 4.99
N ILE A 56 18.69 -18.46 6.18
CA ILE A 56 18.38 -19.89 6.34
C ILE A 56 16.87 -20.16 6.21
N THR A 57 16.00 -19.26 6.68
CA THR A 57 14.53 -19.46 6.68
C THR A 57 13.89 -19.44 5.29
N GLY A 58 14.69 -19.28 4.23
CA GLY A 58 14.22 -19.31 2.85
C GLY A 58 13.54 -18.01 2.43
N GLU A 59 13.48 -17.80 1.12
CA GLU A 59 12.77 -16.67 0.52
C GLU A 59 11.28 -16.74 0.88
N ASN A 60 10.65 -15.60 1.18
CA ASN A 60 9.19 -15.55 1.18
C ASN A 60 8.72 -16.01 -0.20
N PRO A 61 7.94 -17.09 -0.31
CA PRO A 61 7.52 -17.62 -1.60
C PRO A 61 6.72 -16.52 -2.32
N ARG A 62 7.27 -16.01 -3.45
CA ARG A 62 6.50 -15.14 -4.33
C ARG A 62 5.57 -16.00 -5.18
N PRO A 63 4.36 -15.52 -5.48
CA PRO A 63 3.57 -16.15 -6.52
C PRO A 63 4.39 -16.12 -7.81
N ALA A 64 4.59 -17.30 -8.41
CA ALA A 64 5.31 -17.43 -9.67
C ALA A 64 4.65 -16.52 -10.72
N LYS A 65 5.47 -15.89 -11.55
CA LYS A 65 4.96 -15.09 -12.66
C LYS A 65 4.20 -16.02 -13.59
N VAL A 66 2.91 -15.77 -13.79
CA VAL A 66 2.09 -16.55 -14.73
C VAL A 66 2.51 -16.15 -16.16
N PRO A 67 3.00 -17.09 -16.99
CA PRO A 67 3.32 -16.81 -18.39
C PRO A 67 2.03 -16.56 -19.20
N ASP A 68 2.17 -15.79 -20.29
CA ASP A 68 1.13 -15.61 -21.31
C ASP A 68 -0.25 -15.14 -20.80
N LEU A 69 -0.26 -14.12 -19.94
CA LEU A 69 -1.51 -13.45 -19.55
C LEU A 69 -2.11 -12.66 -20.72
N PRO A 70 -3.45 -12.61 -20.83
CA PRO A 70 -4.14 -11.72 -21.78
C PRO A 70 -3.73 -10.26 -21.61
N GLU A 71 -3.80 -9.45 -22.68
CA GLU A 71 -3.38 -8.03 -22.67
C GLU A 71 -4.15 -7.17 -21.65
N ASP A 72 -5.40 -7.53 -21.37
CA ASP A 72 -6.26 -6.85 -20.40
C ASP A 72 -6.01 -7.28 -18.95
N THR A 73 -5.14 -8.26 -18.75
CA THR A 73 -4.90 -8.92 -17.48
C THR A 73 -3.49 -8.63 -16.97
N THR A 74 -3.39 -8.26 -15.69
CA THR A 74 -2.10 -7.98 -15.05
C THR A 74 -2.03 -8.68 -13.70
N GLN A 75 -0.98 -9.47 -13.51
CA GLN A 75 -0.72 -10.10 -12.21
C GLN A 75 -0.17 -9.07 -11.22
N PHE A 76 -0.67 -9.13 -9.99
CA PHE A 76 -0.01 -8.48 -8.86
C PHE A 76 1.29 -9.23 -8.52
N LEU A 77 2.41 -8.52 -8.57
CA LEU A 77 3.68 -9.03 -8.10
C LEU A 77 4.09 -8.21 -6.88
N PRO A 78 4.30 -8.85 -5.71
CA PRO A 78 4.89 -8.17 -4.57
C PRO A 78 6.23 -7.52 -4.98
N PRO A 79 6.57 -6.34 -4.41
CA PRO A 79 7.82 -5.65 -4.71
C PRO A 79 9.03 -6.56 -4.53
N LYS A 80 10.08 -6.30 -5.29
CA LYS A 80 11.29 -7.10 -5.21
C LYS A 80 11.87 -7.07 -3.80
N GLN A 81 12.25 -8.25 -3.33
CA GLN A 81 13.09 -8.44 -2.17
C GLN A 81 14.39 -7.65 -2.35
N ILE A 82 14.93 -7.21 -1.23
CA ILE A 82 16.08 -6.33 -1.19
C ILE A 82 17.32 -7.13 -1.55
N ASP A 83 17.88 -6.88 -2.73
CA ASP A 83 19.11 -7.55 -3.19
C ASP A 83 20.38 -6.88 -2.64
N ARG A 84 20.30 -5.59 -2.30
CA ARG A 84 21.41 -4.79 -1.76
C ARG A 84 21.02 -4.17 -0.45
N LEU A 85 21.91 -4.20 0.55
CA LEU A 85 21.66 -3.60 1.87
C LEU A 85 21.19 -2.14 1.78
N THR A 86 21.72 -1.37 0.83
CA THR A 86 21.34 0.02 0.57
C THR A 86 19.86 0.19 0.19
N ASP A 87 19.26 -0.82 -0.43
CA ASP A 87 17.85 -0.81 -0.83
C ASP A 87 16.90 -1.17 0.32
N GLY A 88 17.45 -1.72 1.42
CA GLY A 88 16.72 -1.98 2.66
C GLY A 88 16.75 -0.85 3.68
N LEU A 89 17.69 0.10 3.54
CA LEU A 89 17.80 1.22 4.46
C LEU A 89 16.67 2.23 4.22
N ARG A 90 15.87 2.48 5.27
CA ARG A 90 14.80 3.47 5.25
C ARG A 90 15.00 4.52 6.33
N ILE A 91 14.76 5.77 5.96
CA ILE A 91 14.83 6.93 6.87
C ILE A 91 13.44 7.51 7.10
N LEU A 92 13.33 8.50 8.00
CA LEU A 92 12.03 9.11 8.36
C LEU A 92 11.04 8.08 8.94
N THR A 93 11.54 7.02 9.57
CA THR A 93 10.74 6.07 10.33
C THR A 93 10.35 6.70 11.68
N LYS A 94 9.08 6.62 12.07
CA LYS A 94 8.63 6.95 13.43
C LYS A 94 8.34 5.64 14.17
N GLY A 95 8.83 5.53 15.40
CA GLY A 95 8.70 4.36 16.27
C GLY A 95 10.08 3.86 16.72
N LYS A 96 10.23 3.65 18.03
CA LYS A 96 11.14 2.62 18.54
C LYS A 96 10.39 1.29 18.35
N ASP A 97 11.12 0.21 18.14
CA ASP A 97 10.71 -1.20 18.28
C ASP A 97 11.07 -2.02 17.05
N LEU A 98 12.01 -2.93 17.28
CA LEU A 98 12.40 -4.02 16.41
C LEU A 98 11.44 -5.18 16.71
N GLU A 99 10.22 -5.12 16.19
CA GLU A 99 9.30 -6.26 16.29
C GLU A 99 9.54 -7.25 15.15
N GLN A 100 9.40 -8.54 15.47
CA GLN A 100 9.60 -9.66 14.57
C GLN A 100 8.74 -9.52 13.31
N ALA A 101 9.33 -9.82 12.16
CA ALA A 101 8.55 -9.96 10.94
C ALA A 101 7.62 -11.16 11.06
N PRO A 102 6.48 -11.16 10.34
CA PRO A 102 5.57 -12.28 10.42
C PRO A 102 6.27 -13.52 9.87
N GLU A 103 5.89 -14.69 10.39
CA GLU A 103 6.28 -15.94 9.74
C GLU A 103 5.77 -15.93 8.29
N PRO A 104 6.59 -16.35 7.33
CA PRO A 104 6.13 -16.57 5.97
C PRO A 104 4.95 -17.54 6.02
N LEU A 105 3.79 -17.14 5.48
CA LEU A 105 2.69 -18.09 5.30
C LEU A 105 3.19 -19.21 4.39
N GLN A 106 3.11 -20.45 4.90
CA GLN A 106 3.40 -21.63 4.11
C GLN A 106 2.36 -21.75 2.99
N ARG A 107 2.83 -22.18 1.83
CA ARG A 107 1.98 -22.34 0.66
C ARG A 107 1.19 -23.64 0.83
N ASP A 108 -0.10 -23.51 1.10
CA ASP A 108 -1.03 -24.60 0.83
C ASP A 108 -1.30 -24.57 -0.67
N ASP A 109 -0.66 -25.47 -1.43
CA ASP A 109 -0.98 -25.75 -2.83
C ASP A 109 -2.31 -26.52 -2.91
N ALA A 110 -3.36 -25.99 -2.27
CA ALA A 110 -4.70 -26.49 -2.48
C ALA A 110 -5.16 -26.04 -3.88
N ASP A 111 -5.68 -26.98 -4.66
CA ASP A 111 -6.39 -26.76 -5.93
C ASP A 111 -7.72 -26.00 -5.68
N GLU A 112 -7.68 -24.84 -5.05
CA GLU A 112 -8.84 -24.00 -4.83
C GLU A 112 -9.23 -23.28 -6.13
N ALA A 113 -10.52 -23.34 -6.45
CA ALA A 113 -11.08 -22.65 -7.60
C ALA A 113 -10.79 -21.14 -7.52
N VAL A 114 -10.34 -20.57 -8.64
CA VAL A 114 -10.13 -19.12 -8.77
C VAL A 114 -11.46 -18.40 -8.52
N VAL A 115 -11.45 -17.40 -7.65
CA VAL A 115 -12.64 -16.59 -7.36
C VAL A 115 -12.64 -15.33 -8.23
N ASP A 116 -13.61 -15.26 -9.14
CA ASP A 116 -13.86 -14.07 -9.96
C ASP A 116 -14.71 -13.05 -9.17
N ILE A 117 -14.20 -11.83 -9.04
CA ILE A 117 -14.85 -10.75 -8.28
C ILE A 117 -14.89 -9.49 -9.13
N TYR A 118 -16.08 -8.94 -9.34
CA TYR A 118 -16.28 -7.69 -10.07
C TYR A 118 -16.35 -6.52 -9.11
N LEU A 119 -15.52 -5.53 -9.35
CA LEU A 119 -15.37 -4.35 -8.52
C LEU A 119 -15.76 -3.10 -9.30
N ASN A 120 -16.36 -2.15 -8.60
CA ASN A 120 -16.52 -0.80 -9.10
C ASN A 120 -16.56 0.19 -7.94
N GLY A 121 -16.26 1.44 -8.23
CA GLY A 121 -16.50 2.54 -7.30
C GLY A 121 -17.33 3.63 -7.97
N ARG A 122 -18.08 4.39 -7.18
CA ARG A 122 -18.83 5.55 -7.68
C ARG A 122 -18.69 6.69 -6.70
N ALA A 123 -18.70 7.91 -7.21
CA ALA A 123 -18.93 9.10 -6.41
C ALA A 123 -20.10 9.87 -7.02
N ALA A 124 -21.01 10.35 -6.19
CA ALA A 124 -22.19 11.10 -6.59
C ALA A 124 -22.41 12.25 -5.59
N LYS A 125 -23.05 13.33 -6.05
CA LYS A 125 -23.48 14.41 -5.14
C LYS A 125 -24.80 14.02 -4.50
N GLY A 126 -24.88 14.13 -3.18
CA GLY A 126 -26.10 14.03 -2.40
C GLY A 126 -26.99 15.27 -2.57
N ALA A 127 -28.20 15.17 -2.03
CA ALA A 127 -29.17 16.27 -2.04
C ALA A 127 -28.69 17.49 -1.23
N ASP A 128 -27.85 17.25 -0.23
CA ASP A 128 -27.14 18.23 0.60
C ASP A 128 -25.98 18.93 -0.14
N GLY A 129 -25.66 18.50 -1.36
CA GLY A 129 -24.54 18.99 -2.15
C GLY A 129 -23.18 18.40 -1.77
N ALA A 130 -23.12 17.53 -0.75
CA ALA A 130 -21.92 16.78 -0.40
C ALA A 130 -21.67 15.66 -1.42
N THR A 131 -20.41 15.30 -1.65
CA THR A 131 -20.07 14.16 -2.51
C THR A 131 -19.93 12.92 -1.65
N TRP A 132 -20.66 11.87 -2.00
CA TRP A 132 -20.62 10.56 -1.36
C TRP A 132 -20.10 9.53 -2.34
N ALA A 133 -19.20 8.67 -1.87
CA ALA A 133 -18.61 7.61 -2.64
C ALA A 133 -18.96 6.23 -2.07
N GLY A 134 -19.13 5.27 -2.97
CA GLY A 134 -19.40 3.89 -2.63
C GLY A 134 -18.60 2.92 -3.47
N GLY A 135 -18.39 1.73 -2.92
CA GLY A 135 -17.80 0.57 -3.57
C GLY A 135 -18.86 -0.49 -3.84
N GLY A 136 -18.70 -1.24 -4.93
CA GLY A 136 -19.55 -2.37 -5.26
C GLY A 136 -18.71 -3.62 -5.44
N ILE A 137 -19.13 -4.71 -4.80
CA ILE A 137 -18.51 -6.03 -4.84
C ILE A 137 -19.54 -7.01 -5.37
N TRP A 138 -19.26 -7.62 -6.52
CA TRP A 138 -20.18 -8.57 -7.14
C TRP A 138 -19.47 -9.89 -7.46
N TYR A 139 -20.06 -11.00 -7.03
CA TYR A 139 -19.61 -12.38 -7.29
C TYR A 139 -20.49 -13.10 -8.33
N GLY A 140 -21.78 -12.79 -8.39
CA GLY A 140 -22.72 -13.44 -9.31
C GLY A 140 -24.15 -12.96 -9.08
N ALA A 141 -25.09 -13.38 -9.93
CA ALA A 141 -26.51 -13.18 -9.64
C ALA A 141 -26.90 -13.98 -8.39
N ASP A 142 -27.68 -13.38 -7.49
CA ASP A 142 -28.17 -13.97 -6.24
C ASP A 142 -27.09 -14.52 -5.28
N ASP A 143 -25.83 -14.10 -5.42
CA ASP A 143 -24.76 -14.46 -4.50
C ASP A 143 -24.85 -13.61 -3.21
N ALA A 144 -24.98 -14.28 -2.06
CA ALA A 144 -25.08 -13.63 -0.76
C ALA A 144 -23.83 -12.82 -0.36
N ARG A 145 -22.70 -13.03 -1.03
CA ARG A 145 -21.45 -12.28 -0.81
C ARG A 145 -21.45 -10.93 -1.54
N ASN A 146 -22.39 -10.70 -2.46
CA ASN A 146 -22.56 -9.40 -3.10
C ASN A 146 -22.74 -8.31 -2.05
N MET A 147 -22.00 -7.22 -2.20
CA MET A 147 -21.99 -6.18 -1.19
C MET A 147 -21.91 -4.79 -1.82
N SER A 148 -22.74 -3.90 -1.29
CA SER A 148 -22.62 -2.46 -1.46
C SER A 148 -21.88 -1.87 -0.27
N LEU A 149 -20.93 -0.96 -0.52
CA LEU A 149 -20.15 -0.27 0.50
C LEU A 149 -20.34 1.22 0.38
N GLN A 150 -20.57 1.90 1.49
CA GLN A 150 -20.44 3.34 1.62
C GLN A 150 -19.10 3.70 2.27
N LEU A 151 -18.37 4.64 1.66
CA LEU A 151 -17.05 5.00 2.17
C LEU A 151 -17.13 5.81 3.47
N PRO A 152 -16.21 5.56 4.43
CA PRO A 152 -16.00 6.41 5.60
C PRO A 152 -15.93 7.89 5.23
N ILE A 153 -16.64 8.74 5.97
CA ILE A 153 -16.59 10.21 5.77
C ILE A 153 -15.17 10.77 5.96
N THR A 154 -14.33 10.06 6.72
CA THR A 154 -12.92 10.37 6.93
C THR A 154 -12.05 10.12 5.69
N THR A 155 -12.54 9.31 4.75
CA THR A 155 -11.86 9.01 3.49
C THR A 155 -12.33 9.97 2.40
N THR A 156 -11.41 10.35 1.50
CA THR A 156 -11.73 11.17 0.34
C THR A 156 -12.79 10.48 -0.53
N GLN A 157 -13.91 11.16 -0.74
CA GLN A 157 -15.08 10.62 -1.42
C GLN A 157 -14.89 10.63 -2.95
N THR A 158 -14.15 9.64 -3.45
CA THR A 158 -13.87 9.46 -4.89
C THR A 158 -14.24 8.06 -5.35
N ALA A 159 -14.54 7.95 -6.65
CA ALA A 159 -14.85 6.67 -7.26
C ALA A 159 -13.65 5.69 -7.24
N ASN A 160 -12.41 6.21 -7.25
CA ASN A 160 -11.21 5.38 -7.12
C ASN A 160 -11.07 4.79 -5.72
N ASN A 161 -11.33 5.58 -4.66
CA ASN A 161 -11.34 5.03 -3.31
C ASN A 161 -12.48 4.04 -3.13
N GLY A 162 -13.64 4.26 -3.77
CA GLY A 162 -14.73 3.29 -3.83
C GLY A 162 -14.26 1.90 -4.24
N GLU A 163 -13.51 1.86 -5.33
CA GLU A 163 -12.93 0.63 -5.88
C GLU A 163 -11.82 0.04 -5.00
N VAL A 164 -10.94 0.87 -4.43
CA VAL A 164 -9.88 0.40 -3.51
C VAL A 164 -10.47 -0.21 -2.23
N HIS A 165 -11.51 0.40 -1.66
CA HIS A 165 -12.20 -0.15 -0.48
C HIS A 165 -12.95 -1.43 -0.81
N ALA A 166 -13.60 -1.52 -1.98
CA ALA A 166 -14.20 -2.76 -2.44
C ALA A 166 -13.14 -3.87 -2.55
N ALA A 167 -11.99 -3.59 -3.18
CA ALA A 167 -10.88 -4.54 -3.27
C ALA A 167 -10.35 -4.97 -1.89
N LEU A 168 -10.23 -4.03 -0.95
CA LEU A 168 -9.75 -4.30 0.41
C LEU A 168 -10.69 -5.25 1.16
N VAL A 169 -12.00 -4.99 1.10
CA VAL A 169 -13.00 -5.84 1.75
C VAL A 169 -13.02 -7.24 1.12
N CYS A 170 -12.92 -7.34 -0.20
CA CYS A 170 -12.81 -8.64 -0.90
C CYS A 170 -11.58 -9.43 -0.48
N ALA A 171 -10.42 -8.77 -0.42
CA ALA A 171 -9.16 -9.41 -0.06
C ALA A 171 -9.19 -9.98 1.36
N ARG A 172 -9.88 -9.31 2.29
CA ARG A 172 -10.05 -9.76 3.69
C ARG A 172 -11.08 -10.85 3.88
N ARG A 173 -12.15 -10.83 3.08
CA ARG A 173 -13.23 -11.83 3.17
C ARG A 173 -12.89 -13.14 2.46
N THR A 174 -11.94 -13.10 1.53
CA THR A 174 -11.51 -14.30 0.80
C THR A 174 -10.29 -14.89 1.46
N HIS A 175 -10.31 -16.19 1.73
CA HIS A 175 -9.21 -16.90 2.39
C HIS A 175 -7.86 -16.61 1.70
N PRO A 176 -6.76 -16.35 2.44
CA PRO A 176 -5.47 -15.94 1.85
C PRO A 176 -4.87 -16.92 0.83
N ALA A 177 -5.21 -18.21 0.96
CA ALA A 177 -4.77 -19.26 0.05
C ALA A 177 -5.65 -19.41 -1.22
N THR A 178 -6.72 -18.64 -1.38
CA THR A 178 -7.57 -18.73 -2.58
C THR A 178 -7.06 -17.80 -3.69
N PRO A 179 -6.86 -18.27 -4.94
CA PRO A 179 -6.50 -17.38 -6.05
C PRO A 179 -7.60 -16.35 -6.35
N LEU A 180 -7.22 -15.10 -6.58
CA LEU A 180 -8.17 -13.99 -6.84
C LEU A 180 -8.08 -13.48 -8.27
N ARG A 181 -9.23 -13.28 -8.91
CA ARG A 181 -9.36 -12.51 -10.14
C ARG A 181 -10.27 -11.31 -9.93
N LEU A 182 -9.67 -10.11 -9.92
CA LEU A 182 -10.35 -8.84 -9.67
C LEU A 182 -10.65 -8.15 -11.00
N HIS A 183 -11.92 -8.10 -11.37
CA HIS A 183 -12.41 -7.46 -12.58
C HIS A 183 -12.84 -6.03 -12.32
N SER A 184 -12.43 -5.10 -13.18
CA SER A 184 -12.94 -3.73 -13.17
C SER A 184 -13.00 -3.15 -14.59
N ARG A 185 -13.86 -2.16 -14.82
CA ARG A 185 -13.83 -1.32 -16.04
C ARG A 185 -12.81 -0.18 -15.95
N ARG A 186 -12.15 -0.02 -14.80
CA ARG A 186 -11.17 1.04 -14.55
C ARG A 186 -9.79 0.44 -14.37
N CYS A 187 -8.81 1.10 -14.98
CA CYS A 187 -7.41 0.74 -14.81
C CYS A 187 -6.77 1.34 -13.55
N ALA A 188 -7.49 2.16 -12.77
CA ALA A 188 -6.94 2.91 -11.64
C ALA A 188 -6.41 2.00 -10.53
N LEU A 189 -7.22 1.03 -10.07
CA LEU A 189 -6.80 0.02 -9.09
C LEU A 189 -5.61 -0.80 -9.59
N LYS A 190 -5.71 -1.33 -10.81
CA LYS A 190 -4.64 -2.11 -11.46
C LYS A 190 -3.34 -1.31 -11.55
N ASN A 191 -3.39 -0.05 -12.01
CA ASN A 191 -2.22 0.82 -12.10
C ASN A 191 -1.63 1.10 -10.71
N ALA A 192 -2.50 1.35 -9.72
CA ALA A 192 -2.07 1.62 -8.35
C ALA A 192 -1.30 0.45 -7.74
N MET A 193 -1.79 -0.79 -7.89
CA MET A 193 -1.20 -1.97 -7.25
C MET A 193 -0.07 -2.61 -8.08
N ALA A 194 -0.17 -2.62 -9.41
CA ALA A 194 0.80 -3.33 -10.26
C ALA A 194 1.91 -2.45 -10.84
N ARG A 195 1.71 -1.12 -10.95
CA ARG A 195 2.69 -0.19 -11.55
C ARG A 195 3.23 0.82 -10.56
N ASP A 196 2.35 1.50 -9.82
CA ASP A 196 2.70 2.68 -9.03
C ASP A 196 3.10 2.33 -7.59
N LEU A 197 2.78 1.12 -7.11
CA LEU A 197 2.99 0.68 -5.73
C LEU A 197 4.45 0.76 -5.29
N GLU A 198 5.37 0.15 -6.06
CA GLU A 198 6.80 0.14 -5.75
C GLU A 198 7.34 1.56 -5.58
N HIS A 199 6.93 2.46 -6.48
CA HIS A 199 7.33 3.86 -6.42
C HIS A 199 6.82 4.59 -5.17
N TRP A 200 5.56 4.35 -4.78
CA TRP A 200 4.99 4.96 -3.57
C TRP A 200 5.64 4.41 -2.30
N GLU A 201 5.91 3.12 -2.28
CA GLU A 201 6.57 2.46 -1.18
C GLU A 201 7.99 2.96 -1.00
N ASP A 202 8.79 3.03 -2.06
CA ASP A 202 10.15 3.56 -2.04
C ASP A 202 10.18 4.98 -1.50
N ARG A 203 9.23 5.82 -1.92
CA ARG A 203 9.09 7.20 -1.44
C ARG A 203 8.38 7.33 -0.09
N GLY A 204 8.11 6.23 0.61
CA GLY A 204 7.50 6.23 1.93
C GLY A 204 6.10 6.87 1.98
N TRP A 205 5.35 6.82 0.88
CA TRP A 205 4.01 7.38 0.75
C TRP A 205 3.91 8.89 1.05
N VAL A 206 5.02 9.60 0.95
CA VAL A 206 5.10 11.05 1.16
C VAL A 206 4.24 11.77 0.11
N LYS A 207 3.40 12.71 0.54
CA LYS A 207 2.44 13.48 -0.27
C LYS A 207 1.42 12.65 -1.06
N LYS A 208 1.34 11.35 -0.83
CA LYS A 208 0.34 10.51 -1.49
C LYS A 208 -1.01 10.70 -0.78
N ALA A 209 -1.95 11.31 -1.49
CA ALA A 209 -3.35 11.32 -1.08
C ALA A 209 -3.88 9.89 -0.99
N ASP A 210 -4.82 9.66 -0.07
CA ASP A 210 -5.46 8.36 0.13
C ASP A 210 -4.48 7.21 0.39
N ARG A 211 -3.34 7.52 1.02
CA ARG A 211 -2.32 6.50 1.33
C ARG A 211 -2.83 5.40 2.24
N ALA A 212 -3.68 5.72 3.22
CA ALA A 212 -4.15 4.74 4.20
C ALA A 212 -4.89 3.54 3.56
N PRO A 213 -5.95 3.73 2.74
CA PRO A 213 -6.62 2.60 2.09
C PRO A 213 -5.72 1.86 1.08
N LEU A 214 -4.85 2.56 0.37
CA LEU A 214 -3.90 1.93 -0.55
C LEU A 214 -2.84 1.09 0.18
N GLN A 215 -2.34 1.56 1.33
CA GLN A 215 -1.40 0.83 2.18
C GLN A 215 -2.08 -0.41 2.78
N ALA A 216 -3.32 -0.27 3.24
CA ALA A 216 -4.10 -1.40 3.76
C ALA A 216 -4.29 -2.47 2.70
N LEU A 217 -4.76 -2.08 1.50
CA LEU A 217 -4.91 -3.01 0.39
C LEU A 217 -3.58 -3.66 0.01
N ALA A 218 -2.50 -2.89 -0.13
CA ALA A 218 -1.19 -3.43 -0.48
C ALA A 218 -0.68 -4.45 0.55
N ALA A 219 -0.92 -4.22 1.85
CA ALA A 219 -0.57 -5.18 2.89
C ALA A 219 -1.35 -6.48 2.76
N GLU A 220 -2.68 -6.41 2.59
CA GLU A 220 -3.53 -7.58 2.40
C GLU A 220 -3.13 -8.38 1.16
N LEU A 221 -2.88 -7.73 0.02
CA LEU A 221 -2.47 -8.42 -1.22
C LEU A 221 -1.08 -9.08 -1.08
N LYS A 222 -0.16 -8.47 -0.33
CA LYS A 222 1.17 -9.04 -0.06
C LYS A 222 1.14 -10.20 0.93
N ALA A 223 0.13 -10.26 1.80
CA ALA A 223 -0.04 -11.35 2.74
C ALA A 223 -0.53 -12.64 2.06
N ARG A 224 -1.03 -12.57 0.83
CA ARG A 224 -1.56 -13.75 0.12
C ARG A 224 -0.42 -14.59 -0.46
N THR A 225 -0.59 -15.91 -0.43
CA THR A 225 0.37 -16.89 -0.97
C THR A 225 0.07 -17.29 -2.41
N THR A 226 -1.11 -16.92 -2.93
CA THR A 226 -1.59 -17.29 -4.27
C THR A 226 -1.60 -16.14 -5.26
N SER A 227 -1.88 -16.46 -6.52
CA SER A 227 -1.92 -15.49 -7.61
C SER A 227 -3.11 -14.55 -7.47
N ILE A 228 -2.85 -13.28 -7.75
CA ILE A 228 -3.86 -12.22 -7.79
C ILE A 228 -3.77 -11.59 -9.17
N LEU A 229 -4.87 -11.64 -9.91
CA LEU A 229 -4.96 -11.13 -11.27
C LEU A 229 -5.93 -9.95 -11.30
N PHE A 230 -5.51 -8.84 -11.90
CA PHE A 230 -6.37 -7.71 -12.22
C PHE A 230 -6.78 -7.80 -13.68
N VAL A 231 -8.07 -7.80 -13.97
CA VAL A 231 -8.62 -7.81 -15.33
C VAL A 231 -9.33 -6.49 -15.58
N VAL A 232 -8.87 -5.75 -16.59
CA VAL A 232 -9.45 -4.45 -16.95
C VAL A 232 -10.29 -4.60 -18.20
N HIS A 233 -11.61 -4.64 -18.02
CA HIS A 233 -12.57 -4.70 -19.13
C HIS A 233 -12.60 -3.37 -19.89
N SER A 234 -12.53 -3.42 -21.21
CA SER A 234 -12.64 -2.23 -22.07
C SER A 234 -14.05 -1.63 -22.00
N ALA A 235 -14.17 -0.32 -22.23
CA ALA A 235 -15.47 0.35 -22.25
C ALA A 235 -16.39 -0.17 -23.38
N ASP A 236 -15.78 -0.66 -24.47
CA ASP A 236 -16.46 -1.17 -25.67
C ASP A 236 -16.85 -2.65 -25.54
N SER A 237 -16.36 -3.35 -24.50
CA SER A 237 -16.84 -4.70 -24.16
C SER A 237 -18.28 -4.59 -23.66
N ALA A 238 -19.22 -4.77 -24.59
CA ALA A 238 -20.65 -4.78 -24.34
C ALA A 238 -20.96 -5.67 -23.12
N ASP A 239 -21.57 -5.05 -22.11
CA ASP A 239 -22.25 -5.68 -20.97
C ASP A 239 -21.64 -6.97 -20.42
N SER A 240 -20.45 -6.88 -19.80
CA SER A 240 -20.14 -7.90 -18.79
C SER A 240 -21.15 -7.73 -17.63
N PRO A 241 -22.05 -8.71 -17.40
CA PRO A 241 -23.13 -8.58 -16.42
C PRO A 241 -22.56 -8.37 -15.01
N GLY A 242 -21.39 -8.93 -14.72
CA GLY A 242 -20.67 -8.71 -13.47
C GLY A 242 -20.25 -7.25 -13.25
N CYS A 243 -19.69 -6.56 -14.26
CA CYS A 243 -19.33 -5.15 -14.12
C CYS A 243 -20.56 -4.23 -14.03
N ALA A 244 -21.61 -4.51 -14.80
CA ALA A 244 -22.89 -3.80 -14.69
C ALA A 244 -23.45 -3.94 -13.28
N GLY A 245 -23.31 -5.14 -12.75
CA GLY A 245 -23.70 -5.49 -11.42
C GLY A 245 -22.94 -4.77 -10.30
N ALA A 246 -21.62 -4.84 -10.32
CA ALA A 246 -20.76 -4.07 -9.40
C ALA A 246 -21.05 -2.56 -9.48
N SER A 247 -21.38 -2.05 -10.68
CA SER A 247 -21.82 -0.66 -10.87
C SER A 247 -23.16 -0.34 -10.19
N CYS A 248 -24.10 -1.29 -10.16
CA CYS A 248 -25.35 -1.15 -9.43
C CYS A 248 -25.11 -1.06 -7.93
N LEU A 249 -24.33 -1.98 -7.37
CA LEU A 249 -23.97 -2.00 -5.95
C LEU A 249 -23.17 -0.75 -5.54
N ALA A 250 -22.20 -0.32 -6.34
CA ALA A 250 -21.44 0.90 -6.06
C ALA A 250 -22.33 2.16 -6.04
N ARG A 251 -23.39 2.17 -6.86
CA ARG A 251 -24.36 3.26 -6.92
C ARG A 251 -25.27 3.29 -5.70
N GLU A 252 -25.70 2.13 -5.22
CA GLU A 252 -26.42 1.99 -3.96
C GLU A 252 -25.58 2.52 -2.78
N GLY A 253 -24.30 2.13 -2.71
CA GLY A 253 -23.40 2.53 -1.62
C GLY A 253 -23.10 4.03 -1.63
N SER A 254 -23.04 4.64 -2.83
CA SER A 254 -22.89 6.10 -2.97
C SER A 254 -24.12 6.91 -2.58
N ARG A 255 -25.29 6.26 -2.41
CA ARG A 255 -26.57 6.90 -2.07
C ARG A 255 -27.01 6.60 -0.63
N THR A 256 -26.44 5.57 -0.03
CA THR A 256 -26.70 5.22 1.36
C THR A 256 -26.21 6.36 2.27
N ALA A 257 -26.87 6.56 3.41
CA ALA A 257 -26.49 7.60 4.38
C ALA A 257 -25.61 7.05 5.52
N ALA A 258 -25.67 5.74 5.77
CA ALA A 258 -24.91 5.06 6.80
C ALA A 258 -23.52 4.65 6.29
N SER A 259 -22.51 5.41 6.70
CA SER A 259 -21.11 5.10 6.42
C SER A 259 -20.70 3.75 7.01
N ASP A 260 -20.09 2.88 6.21
CA ASP A 260 -19.51 1.64 6.72
C ASP A 260 -18.20 1.90 7.48
N GLU A 261 -17.97 1.11 8.53
CA GLU A 261 -16.69 1.10 9.25
C GLU A 261 -15.71 0.15 8.56
N ILE A 262 -14.91 0.69 7.64
CA ILE A 262 -13.85 -0.06 6.97
C ILE A 262 -12.53 0.21 7.67
N GLY A 263 -12.12 -0.70 8.56
CA GLY A 263 -10.85 -0.60 9.28
C GLY A 263 -9.65 -0.51 8.32
N LEU A 264 -8.77 0.49 8.49
CA LEU A 264 -7.56 0.66 7.67
C LEU A 264 -6.30 0.29 8.43
N GLU A 265 -6.46 -0.50 9.48
CA GLU A 265 -5.36 -0.99 10.30
C GLU A 265 -4.53 -1.99 9.49
N ILE A 266 -3.22 -1.81 9.56
CA ILE A 266 -2.23 -2.64 8.91
C ILE A 266 -1.44 -3.32 10.02
N PRO A 267 -1.34 -4.65 10.02
CA PRO A 267 -0.45 -5.37 10.92
C PRO A 267 0.96 -4.74 10.90
N ARG A 268 1.52 -4.47 12.08
CA ARG A 268 2.76 -3.66 12.21
C ARG A 268 3.93 -4.24 11.41
N ASP A 269 3.97 -5.55 11.35
CA ASP A 269 4.89 -6.44 10.66
C ASP A 269 4.79 -6.31 9.12
N MET A 270 3.61 -5.96 8.60
CA MET A 270 3.37 -5.64 7.18
C MET A 270 3.49 -4.14 6.86
N GLN A 271 3.62 -3.29 7.89
CA GLN A 271 3.65 -1.85 7.73
C GLN A 271 5.03 -1.36 7.26
N LEU A 272 5.13 -1.05 5.98
CA LEU A 272 6.35 -0.49 5.41
C LEU A 272 6.48 1.01 5.75
N ARG A 273 7.40 1.34 6.67
CA ARG A 273 7.62 2.72 7.17
C ARG A 273 8.82 3.40 6.53
N GLY A 274 8.74 4.73 6.43
CA GLY A 274 9.86 5.57 6.00
C GLY A 274 10.14 5.55 4.50
N VAL A 275 11.13 6.33 4.10
CA VAL A 275 11.57 6.50 2.71
C VAL A 275 12.84 5.69 2.47
N LYS A 276 12.87 4.89 1.39
CA LYS A 276 14.07 4.17 0.96
C LYS A 276 15.18 5.15 0.64
N LEU A 277 16.33 4.96 1.29
CA LEU A 277 17.46 5.89 1.24
C LEU A 277 17.98 6.08 -0.19
N SER A 278 18.07 4.99 -0.98
CA SER A 278 18.52 5.06 -2.38
C SER A 278 17.54 5.81 -3.31
N SER A 279 16.26 5.92 -2.93
CA SER A 279 15.23 6.66 -3.68
C SER A 279 15.02 8.10 -3.20
N LEU A 280 15.74 8.50 -2.14
CA LEU A 280 15.52 9.77 -1.47
C LEU A 280 16.00 10.94 -2.33
N THR A 281 15.11 11.89 -2.55
CA THR A 281 15.46 13.20 -3.14
C THR A 281 15.29 14.29 -2.10
N GLN A 282 15.96 15.44 -2.28
CA GLN A 282 15.78 16.60 -1.39
C GLN A 282 14.31 17.02 -1.28
N ALA A 283 13.55 16.96 -2.38
CA ALA A 283 12.13 17.31 -2.40
C ALA A 283 11.27 16.33 -1.57
N VAL A 284 11.56 15.02 -1.65
CA VAL A 284 10.89 13.99 -0.85
C VAL A 284 11.29 14.10 0.62
N ALA A 285 12.57 14.30 0.91
CA ALA A 285 13.08 14.50 2.28
C ALA A 285 12.42 15.71 2.94
N TYR A 286 12.42 16.87 2.25
CA TYR A 286 11.79 18.08 2.74
C TYR A 286 10.29 17.88 2.96
N ALA A 287 9.59 17.25 2.00
CA ALA A 287 8.18 16.95 2.12
C ALA A 287 7.87 16.04 3.32
N GLY A 288 8.62 14.95 3.48
CA GLY A 288 8.45 14.01 4.60
C GLY A 288 8.72 14.68 5.96
N ILE A 289 9.79 15.46 6.08
CA ILE A 289 10.08 16.23 7.30
C ILE A 289 8.95 17.23 7.60
N ARG A 290 8.42 17.91 6.58
CA ARG A 290 7.31 18.86 6.72
C ARG A 290 6.00 18.18 7.12
N GLU A 291 5.74 16.96 6.68
CA GLU A 291 4.58 16.17 7.11
C GLU A 291 4.73 15.67 8.56
N GLN A 292 5.96 15.34 8.97
CA GLN A 292 6.23 14.83 10.31
C GLN A 292 6.25 15.90 11.39
N LYS A 293 6.71 17.11 11.03
CA LYS A 293 6.63 18.28 11.90
C LYS A 293 5.14 18.65 12.04
N ALA A 294 4.67 18.72 13.27
CA ALA A 294 3.33 19.23 13.55
C ALA A 294 3.15 20.56 12.80
N LYS A 295 2.05 20.70 12.07
CA LYS A 295 1.69 22.01 11.51
C LYS A 295 1.52 22.93 12.70
N ILE A 296 2.46 23.84 12.88
CA ILE A 296 2.37 24.88 13.92
C ILE A 296 1.02 25.55 13.71
N SER A 297 0.14 25.44 14.69
CA SER A 297 -1.14 26.12 14.66
C SER A 297 -0.86 27.61 14.52
N ARG A 298 -1.52 28.25 13.56
CA ARG A 298 -1.44 29.70 13.35
C ARG A 298 -2.83 30.27 13.63
N PRO A 299 -3.16 30.55 14.90
CA PRO A 299 -4.50 30.98 15.29
C PRO A 299 -4.93 32.24 14.52
N ALA A 300 -4.04 33.22 14.35
CA ALA A 300 -4.31 34.43 13.57
C ALA A 300 -4.74 34.11 12.12
N THR A 301 -4.05 33.18 11.46
CA THR A 301 -4.39 32.77 10.09
C THR A 301 -5.73 32.00 10.04
N GLN A 302 -6.02 31.15 11.02
CA GLN A 302 -7.30 30.43 11.09
C GLN A 302 -8.48 31.39 11.35
N ASN A 303 -8.28 32.38 12.22
CA ASN A 303 -9.28 33.41 12.50
C ASN A 303 -9.56 34.24 11.25
N ARG A 304 -8.53 34.66 10.51
CA ARG A 304 -8.70 35.38 9.23
C ARG A 304 -9.46 34.56 8.20
N ILE A 305 -9.14 33.27 8.04
CA ILE A 305 -9.88 32.39 7.14
C ILE A 305 -11.36 32.30 7.56
N SER A 306 -11.64 32.16 8.85
CA SER A 306 -13.00 32.07 9.38
C SER A 306 -13.79 33.36 9.16
N GLN A 307 -13.15 34.52 9.34
CA GLN A 307 -13.74 35.83 9.03
C GLN A 307 -14.10 35.96 7.54
N VAL A 308 -13.17 35.58 6.64
CA VAL A 308 -13.41 35.60 5.19
C VAL A 308 -14.54 34.65 4.81
N GLN A 309 -14.56 33.44 5.37
CA GLN A 309 -15.65 32.48 5.13
C GLN A 309 -17.01 33.03 5.60
N SER A 310 -17.06 33.67 6.78
CA SER A 310 -18.27 34.31 7.29
C SER A 310 -18.75 35.43 6.37
N ALA A 311 -17.85 36.30 5.91
CA ALA A 311 -18.19 37.38 4.99
C ALA A 311 -18.72 36.85 3.64
N ILE A 312 -18.07 35.84 3.06
CA ILE A 312 -18.53 35.21 1.80
C ILE A 312 -19.89 34.55 2.01
N HIS A 313 -20.11 33.90 3.15
CA HIS A 313 -21.39 33.27 3.46
C HIS A 313 -22.52 34.28 3.61
N GLN A 314 -22.26 35.43 4.22
CA GLN A 314 -23.25 36.51 4.34
C GLN A 314 -23.69 37.04 2.97
N THR A 315 -22.74 37.27 2.05
CA THR A 315 -23.02 37.86 0.74
C THR A 315 -23.56 36.85 -0.28
N TYR A 316 -22.97 35.66 -0.35
CA TYR A 316 -23.21 34.70 -1.43
C TYR A 316 -23.89 33.41 -0.99
N ARG A 317 -24.19 33.26 0.32
CA ARG A 317 -24.76 32.03 0.91
C ARG A 317 -23.95 30.77 0.54
N ARG A 318 -22.63 30.94 0.38
CA ARG A 318 -21.68 29.86 0.06
C ARG A 318 -20.54 29.87 1.05
N LEU A 319 -20.08 28.67 1.43
CA LEU A 319 -18.96 28.50 2.35
C LEU A 319 -17.79 27.81 1.60
N PRO A 320 -16.90 28.57 0.95
CA PRO A 320 -15.80 27.96 0.22
C PRO A 320 -14.81 27.29 1.19
N PRO A 321 -14.23 26.14 0.82
CA PRO A 321 -13.18 25.52 1.63
C PRO A 321 -11.94 26.43 1.69
N PRO A 322 -11.16 26.40 2.79
CA PRO A 322 -9.99 27.27 2.96
C PRO A 322 -8.99 27.19 1.79
N ALA A 323 -8.81 26.01 1.20
CA ALA A 323 -7.92 25.82 0.05
C ALA A 323 -8.35 26.64 -1.18
N GLN A 324 -9.66 26.82 -1.39
CA GLN A 324 -10.18 27.64 -2.49
C GLN A 324 -9.89 29.12 -2.26
N ILE A 325 -10.00 29.60 -1.01
CA ILE A 325 -9.64 30.98 -0.63
C ILE A 325 -8.15 31.23 -0.89
N TRP A 326 -7.28 30.30 -0.48
CA TRP A 326 -5.84 30.44 -0.76
C TRP A 326 -5.51 30.40 -2.25
N LYS A 327 -6.27 29.63 -3.04
CA LYS A 327 -6.12 29.59 -4.49
C LYS A 327 -6.60 30.89 -5.14
N SER A 328 -7.70 31.48 -4.66
CA SER A 328 -8.28 32.71 -5.23
C SER A 328 -7.37 33.92 -5.04
N ILE A 329 -6.73 34.10 -3.87
CA ILE A 329 -5.80 35.23 -3.67
C ILE A 329 -4.55 35.16 -4.56
N ARG A 330 -4.29 34.01 -5.19
CA ARG A 330 -3.17 33.79 -6.13
C ARG A 330 -3.62 33.78 -7.59
N HIS A 331 -4.83 34.25 -7.89
CA HIS A 331 -5.37 34.24 -9.25
C HIS A 331 -4.45 34.95 -10.26
N LYS A 332 -4.42 34.48 -11.51
CA LYS A 332 -3.51 35.00 -12.55
C LYS A 332 -3.72 36.48 -12.83
N ASP A 333 -4.95 36.97 -12.65
CA ASP A 333 -5.33 38.38 -12.89
C ASP A 333 -4.75 39.35 -11.87
N PHE A 334 -4.25 38.88 -10.72
CA PHE A 334 -3.60 39.74 -9.74
C PHE A 334 -2.10 39.93 -10.05
N THR A 335 -1.62 41.16 -9.93
CA THR A 335 -0.20 41.46 -9.98
C THR A 335 0.54 40.81 -8.81
N ARG A 336 1.86 40.63 -8.93
CA ARG A 336 2.68 40.04 -7.86
C ARG A 336 2.59 40.83 -6.55
N GLN A 337 2.52 42.17 -6.63
CA GLN A 337 2.40 43.04 -5.45
C GLN A 337 1.06 42.83 -4.73
N VAL A 338 -0.05 42.77 -5.48
CA VAL A 338 -1.39 42.48 -4.92
C VAL A 338 -1.42 41.09 -4.27
N LYS A 339 -0.88 40.07 -4.95
CA LYS A 339 -0.76 38.70 -4.38
C LYS A 339 0.01 38.70 -3.06
N ASN A 340 1.11 39.44 -2.98
CA ASN A 340 1.92 39.55 -1.76
C ASN A 340 1.16 40.29 -0.65
N PHE A 341 0.47 41.38 -0.98
CA PHE A 341 -0.36 42.11 -0.03
C PHE A 341 -1.46 41.22 0.55
N LEU A 342 -2.27 40.59 -0.30
CA LEU A 342 -3.33 39.67 0.12
C LEU A 342 -2.81 38.51 0.97
N TRP A 343 -1.64 37.97 0.61
CA TRP A 343 -1.00 36.91 1.40
C TRP A 343 -0.58 37.41 2.80
N LYS A 344 0.01 38.61 2.90
CA LYS A 344 0.39 39.22 4.19
C LYS A 344 -0.84 39.52 5.05
N SER A 345 -1.90 40.09 4.46
CA SER A 345 -3.15 40.39 5.17
C SER A 345 -3.82 39.12 5.73
N MET A 346 -3.82 38.02 4.97
CA MET A 346 -4.34 36.73 5.44
C MET A 346 -3.52 36.10 6.57
N HIS A 347 -2.25 36.50 6.71
CA HIS A 347 -1.36 36.05 7.78
C HIS A 347 -1.25 37.03 8.95
N ASP A 348 -1.95 38.16 8.91
CA ASP A 348 -1.86 39.23 9.92
C ASP A 348 -0.42 39.72 10.12
N ALA A 349 0.36 39.77 9.03
CA ALA A 349 1.79 40.04 9.03
C ALA A 349 2.13 41.53 8.80
N HIS A 350 1.37 42.43 9.44
CA HIS A 350 1.48 43.89 9.28
C HIS A 350 2.12 44.58 10.48
#